data_AF-A0A7J2S5W4-F1
#
_entry.id   AF-A0A7J2S5W4-F1
#
_cell.length_a   1.000
_cell.length_b   1.000
_cell.length_c   1.000
_cell.angle_alpha   90.00
_cell.angle_beta   90.00
_cell.angle_gamma   90.00
#
_symmetry.space_group_name_H-M   'P 1'
#
loop_
_entity.id
_entity.type
_entity.pdbx_description
1 polymer ?
#
loop_
_entity_poly.entity_id
_entity_poly.type
_entity_poly.pdbx_seq_one_letter_code
_entity_poly.pdbx_strand_id
1 'polypeptide(L)'
;MNCIKALRDVILYASGKLSDVYGRKIDDVISTPILHNNIGLIGVSNGGNIVIATPAIYGDEMKDYLKYIIQWESPVSSQIATVDLGPIRFDCTPNNFVNPRYISYNPLFLEVDFSDICYNASESVYKVFHDGNGDKHYTTITRPDTGLPTPDLNLNGVLELNEDFPLSSYTDGKKDFYSRSVTHALADNNVFSEWPDDIANPEEADSYWNLREAVRLYSDAIKNIPDLRGMILASSKDHVQSAPDKPHIHQAFDGWNNSNAWVKINPSPHYLIEIDSSLAERDDLPNNKPNIPPSNWSIYDYCIPEDIPDGIYQLASIHEMADRVYYNRWHNVEIKEIYGGFGINAVIKNSGVVDAFNISWSIDVRGILFKGKHSEGVISSLSSGEEIIIKSEFIFGIGPAEIVVKAGEESKMMKCFLLGMLVFI
;
A
#
# COMPACT_ATOMS: atom_id res chain seq x y z
N MET A 1 7.11 -11.64 19.98
CA MET A 1 6.79 -10.73 21.12
C MET A 1 7.86 -9.67 21.35
N ASN A 2 9.14 -10.04 21.52
CA ASN A 2 10.19 -9.09 21.93
C ASN A 2 10.40 -7.92 20.95
N CYS A 3 10.39 -8.17 19.63
CA CYS A 3 10.57 -7.11 18.63
C CYS A 3 9.40 -6.11 18.60
N ILE A 4 8.15 -6.58 18.70
CA ILE A 4 6.94 -5.72 18.71
C ILE A 4 7.01 -4.78 19.92
N LYS A 5 7.33 -5.34 21.09
CA LYS A 5 7.51 -4.58 22.33
C LYS A 5 8.64 -3.56 22.23
N ALA A 6 9.77 -3.94 21.61
CA ALA A 6 10.88 -3.04 21.36
C ALA A 6 10.49 -1.89 20.42
N LEU A 7 9.74 -2.16 19.35
CA LEU A 7 9.25 -1.12 18.44
C LEU A 7 8.32 -0.14 19.16
N ARG A 8 7.43 -0.62 20.03
CA ARG A 8 6.64 0.25 20.93
C ARG A 8 7.56 1.14 21.77
N ASP A 9 8.62 0.60 22.39
CA ASP A 9 9.53 1.40 23.20
C ASP A 9 10.27 2.48 22.37
N VAL A 10 10.62 2.18 21.12
CA VAL A 10 11.18 3.16 20.19
C VAL A 10 10.19 4.29 19.88
N ILE A 11 8.92 3.97 19.65
CA ILE A 11 7.86 4.97 19.42
C ILE A 11 7.69 5.86 20.65
N LEU A 12 7.66 5.27 21.85
CA LEU A 12 7.55 6.02 23.10
C LEU A 12 8.80 6.85 23.40
N TYR A 13 9.98 6.41 22.98
CA TYR A 13 11.20 7.22 23.06
C TYR A 13 11.12 8.43 22.11
N ALA A 14 10.71 8.21 20.86
CA ALA A 14 10.53 9.26 19.86
C ALA A 14 9.46 10.31 20.27
N SER A 15 8.43 9.90 21.00
CA SER A 15 7.42 10.82 21.56
C SER A 15 7.87 11.54 22.83
N GLY A 16 9.12 11.34 23.28
CA GLY A 16 9.65 11.93 24.50
C GLY A 16 9.06 11.32 25.77
N LYS A 17 8.43 10.14 25.72
CA LYS A 17 7.86 9.45 26.89
C LYS A 17 8.85 8.53 27.58
N LEU A 18 9.69 7.83 26.84
CA LEU A 18 10.78 7.03 27.39
C LEU A 18 12.12 7.74 27.32
N SER A 19 13.04 7.31 28.16
CA SER A 19 14.45 7.69 28.12
C SER A 19 15.30 6.53 27.59
N ASP A 20 16.46 6.84 27.05
CA ASP A 20 17.47 5.84 26.68
C ASP A 20 18.13 5.21 27.93
N VAL A 21 19.08 4.30 27.71
CA VAL A 21 19.82 3.62 28.79
C VAL A 21 20.67 4.54 29.67
N TYR A 22 20.89 5.80 29.24
CA TYR A 22 21.61 6.83 29.99
C TYR A 22 20.67 7.84 30.66
N GLY A 23 19.36 7.61 30.61
CA GLY A 23 18.35 8.50 31.20
C GLY A 23 17.99 9.71 30.35
N ARG A 24 18.51 9.81 29.11
CA ARG A 24 18.27 10.95 28.20
C ARG A 24 16.99 10.75 27.41
N LYS A 25 16.20 11.82 27.24
CA LYS A 25 15.08 11.89 26.29
C LYS A 25 15.62 12.14 24.88
N ILE A 26 14.79 11.96 23.86
CA ILE A 26 15.19 12.27 22.47
C ILE A 26 15.60 13.75 22.31
N ASP A 27 14.94 14.67 23.02
CA ASP A 27 15.26 16.10 23.05
C ASP A 27 16.65 16.43 23.61
N ASP A 28 17.18 15.56 24.48
CA ASP A 28 18.53 15.72 25.03
C ASP A 28 19.61 15.25 24.04
N VAL A 29 19.21 14.48 23.00
CA VAL A 29 20.14 13.82 22.06
C VAL A 29 20.19 14.55 20.73
N ILE A 30 19.09 15.12 20.26
CA ILE A 30 19.03 15.82 18.98
C ILE A 30 18.79 17.32 19.15
N SER A 31 19.49 18.13 18.35
CA SER A 31 19.41 19.59 18.42
C SER A 31 18.23 20.19 17.64
N THR A 32 17.53 19.38 16.86
CA THR A 32 16.40 19.81 16.03
C THR A 32 15.11 19.68 16.83
N PRO A 33 14.24 20.71 16.86
CA PRO A 33 12.94 20.60 17.51
C PRO A 33 12.11 19.43 16.95
N ILE A 34 11.65 18.55 17.84
CA ILE A 34 10.94 17.34 17.46
C ILE A 34 9.44 17.59 17.45
N LEU A 35 8.77 17.10 16.40
CA LEU A 35 7.32 17.03 16.35
C LEU A 35 6.83 15.74 17.02
N HIS A 36 6.78 15.70 18.35
CA HIS A 36 6.44 14.47 19.10
C HIS A 36 5.06 13.87 18.79
N ASN A 37 4.15 14.65 18.20
CA ASN A 37 2.80 14.21 17.79
C ASN A 37 2.69 13.92 16.29
N ASN A 38 3.83 13.80 15.60
CA ASN A 38 3.94 13.50 14.17
C ASN A 38 4.92 12.33 13.94
N ILE A 39 4.66 11.20 14.61
CA ILE A 39 5.47 10.00 14.46
C ILE A 39 4.83 9.11 13.41
N GLY A 40 5.66 8.62 12.49
CA GLY A 40 5.28 7.61 11.52
C GLY A 40 6.23 6.41 11.54
N LEU A 41 5.78 5.30 10.97
CA LEU A 41 6.58 4.10 10.76
C LEU A 41 6.64 3.75 9.28
N ILE A 42 7.80 3.29 8.82
CA ILE A 42 7.92 2.61 7.53
C ILE A 42 8.31 1.15 7.77
N GLY A 43 7.47 0.24 7.29
CA GLY A 43 7.73 -1.20 7.29
C GLY A 43 8.13 -1.65 5.89
N VAL A 44 9.34 -2.17 5.75
CA VAL A 44 9.90 -2.64 4.49
C VAL A 44 9.84 -4.17 4.46
N SER A 45 9.27 -4.75 3.40
CA SER A 45 9.13 -6.21 3.26
C SER A 45 8.42 -6.80 4.49
N ASN A 46 8.92 -7.90 5.06
CA ASN A 46 8.40 -8.50 6.31
C ASN A 46 8.28 -7.50 7.48
N GLY A 47 9.04 -6.41 7.47
CA GLY A 47 8.91 -5.30 8.42
C GLY A 47 7.54 -4.62 8.39
N GLY A 48 6.79 -4.73 7.29
CA GLY A 48 5.41 -4.26 7.20
C GLY A 48 4.46 -4.92 8.17
N ASN A 49 4.71 -6.17 8.57
CA ASN A 49 3.84 -6.88 9.51
C ASN A 49 4.03 -6.36 10.94
N ILE A 50 5.27 -6.09 11.36
CA ILE A 50 5.55 -5.62 12.73
C ILE A 50 5.01 -4.21 12.97
N VAL A 51 5.06 -3.33 11.96
CA VAL A 51 4.53 -1.95 12.11
C VAL A 51 3.02 -1.93 12.29
N ILE A 52 2.27 -2.92 11.80
CA ILE A 52 0.82 -3.08 12.06
C ILE A 52 0.56 -3.83 13.37
N ALA A 53 1.34 -4.87 13.67
CA ALA A 53 1.17 -5.63 14.91
C ALA A 53 1.40 -4.78 16.17
N THR A 54 2.33 -3.82 16.13
CA THR A 54 2.63 -2.95 17.27
C THR A 54 1.43 -2.11 17.73
N PRO A 55 0.74 -1.31 16.87
CA PRO A 55 -0.47 -0.60 17.27
C PRO A 55 -1.67 -1.52 17.53
N ALA A 56 -1.75 -2.70 16.88
CA ALA A 56 -2.79 -3.68 17.19
C ALA A 56 -2.71 -4.20 18.63
N ILE A 57 -1.50 -4.29 19.22
CA ILE A 57 -1.29 -4.79 20.58
C ILE A 57 -1.14 -3.66 21.61
N TYR A 58 -0.46 -2.58 21.25
CA TYR A 58 -0.04 -1.51 22.17
C TYR A 58 -0.60 -0.12 21.81
N GLY A 59 -1.58 -0.03 20.90
CA GLY A 59 -2.03 1.24 20.34
C GLY A 59 -2.49 2.26 21.39
N ASP A 60 -3.10 1.79 22.49
CA ASP A 60 -3.52 2.65 23.61
C ASP A 60 -2.37 3.47 24.23
N GLU A 61 -1.14 2.94 24.21
CA GLU A 61 0.05 3.63 24.75
C GLU A 61 0.55 4.74 23.81
N MET A 62 0.17 4.71 22.53
CA MET A 62 0.79 5.54 21.49
C MET A 62 -0.17 6.31 20.57
N LYS A 63 -1.48 6.21 20.77
CA LYS A 63 -2.52 6.85 19.94
C LYS A 63 -2.37 8.37 19.76
N ASP A 64 -1.80 9.04 20.75
CA ASP A 64 -1.59 10.49 20.69
C ASP A 64 -0.39 10.89 19.82
N TYR A 65 0.53 9.95 19.53
CA TYR A 65 1.83 10.23 18.92
C TYR A 65 2.02 9.59 17.55
N LEU A 66 1.63 8.31 17.39
CA LEU A 66 1.73 7.58 16.12
C LEU A 66 0.57 7.98 15.20
N LYS A 67 0.88 8.52 14.03
CA LYS A 67 -0.12 9.07 13.10
C LYS A 67 -0.22 8.33 11.78
N TYR A 68 0.86 7.72 11.32
CA TYR A 68 0.83 7.01 10.05
C TYR A 68 1.77 5.82 9.97
N ILE A 69 1.45 4.91 9.05
CA ILE A 69 2.27 3.77 8.69
C ILE A 69 2.38 3.71 7.18
N ILE A 70 3.61 3.50 6.71
CA ILE A 70 3.95 3.25 5.33
C ILE A 70 4.39 1.79 5.22
N GLN A 71 3.81 1.03 4.29
CA GLN A 71 4.18 -0.35 4.02
C GLN A 71 4.74 -0.45 2.62
N TRP A 72 6.00 -0.86 2.49
CA TRP A 72 6.63 -1.08 1.20
C TRP A 72 6.55 -2.57 0.85
N GLU A 73 5.70 -2.87 -0.14
CA GLU A 73 5.50 -4.20 -0.75
C GLU A 73 5.41 -5.35 0.26
N SER A 74 4.80 -5.08 1.40
CA SER A 74 4.91 -5.98 2.54
C SER A 74 4.15 -7.29 2.30
N PRO A 75 4.72 -8.47 2.63
CA PRO A 75 4.03 -9.74 2.55
C PRO A 75 3.04 -9.86 3.72
N VAL A 76 1.87 -9.23 3.58
CA VAL A 76 0.91 -9.01 4.67
C VAL A 76 0.17 -10.28 5.14
N SER A 77 0.29 -11.38 4.41
CA SER A 77 -0.27 -12.69 4.75
C SER A 77 0.80 -13.77 4.68
N SER A 78 0.60 -14.89 5.38
CA SER A 78 1.58 -15.97 5.46
C SER A 78 1.86 -16.56 4.08
N GLN A 79 0.84 -16.70 3.22
CA GLN A 79 0.98 -17.20 1.84
C GLN A 79 1.93 -16.35 1.01
N ILE A 80 1.91 -15.02 1.15
CA ILE A 80 2.87 -14.16 0.46
C ILE A 80 4.25 -14.23 1.15
N ALA A 81 4.28 -14.27 2.48
CA ALA A 81 5.55 -14.35 3.22
C ALA A 81 6.35 -15.62 2.87
N THR A 82 5.66 -16.74 2.66
CA THR A 82 6.21 -18.04 2.24
C THR A 82 6.22 -18.25 0.73
N VAL A 83 5.93 -17.21 -0.06
CA VAL A 83 5.96 -17.22 -1.53
C VAL A 83 5.13 -18.33 -2.18
N ASP A 84 3.95 -18.64 -1.62
CA ASP A 84 3.04 -19.68 -2.11
C ASP A 84 2.54 -19.42 -3.55
N LEU A 85 2.61 -18.16 -3.99
CA LEU A 85 2.23 -17.72 -5.34
C LEU A 85 3.46 -17.45 -6.23
N GLY A 86 4.67 -17.72 -5.73
CA GLY A 86 5.94 -17.35 -6.34
C GLY A 86 6.51 -16.05 -5.74
N PRO A 87 7.73 -15.64 -6.13
CA PRO A 87 8.60 -16.31 -7.09
C PRO A 87 9.23 -17.59 -6.50
N ILE A 88 9.68 -18.49 -7.36
CA ILE A 88 10.51 -19.63 -6.96
C ILE A 88 11.97 -19.16 -6.93
N ARG A 89 12.77 -19.61 -5.96
CA ARG A 89 14.18 -19.18 -5.84
C ARG A 89 15.11 -20.38 -5.79
N PHE A 90 16.01 -20.46 -6.78
CA PHE A 90 17.11 -21.42 -6.82
C PHE A 90 18.45 -20.69 -6.88
N ASP A 91 19.00 -20.22 -5.75
CA ASP A 91 20.31 -19.53 -5.65
C ASP A 91 20.66 -18.57 -6.81
N CYS A 92 19.68 -17.84 -7.36
CA CYS A 92 19.84 -17.00 -8.54
C CYS A 92 18.87 -15.82 -8.61
N THR A 93 19.02 -15.03 -9.68
CA THR A 93 18.11 -13.94 -10.07
C THR A 93 16.65 -14.42 -9.96
N PRO A 94 15.74 -13.62 -9.39
CA PRO A 94 14.34 -14.04 -9.22
C PRO A 94 13.74 -14.48 -10.55
N ASN A 95 13.14 -15.67 -10.60
CA ASN A 95 12.21 -16.00 -11.70
C ASN A 95 10.85 -15.34 -11.41
N ASN A 96 10.01 -15.26 -12.43
CA ASN A 96 8.68 -14.67 -12.32
C ASN A 96 7.59 -15.76 -12.40
N PHE A 97 7.90 -16.97 -11.94
CA PHE A 97 6.92 -18.04 -11.95
C PHE A 97 5.77 -17.72 -11.00
N VAL A 98 4.56 -18.04 -11.45
CA VAL A 98 3.33 -17.90 -10.68
C VAL A 98 2.80 -19.30 -10.41
N ASN A 99 2.30 -19.55 -9.20
CA ASN A 99 1.67 -20.83 -8.90
C ASN A 99 0.44 -21.02 -9.82
N PRO A 100 0.43 -22.03 -10.71
CA PRO A 100 -0.68 -22.22 -11.65
C PRO A 100 -1.99 -22.64 -10.95
N ARG A 101 -1.91 -22.96 -9.66
CA ARG A 101 -3.05 -23.32 -8.81
C ARG A 101 -3.64 -22.13 -8.07
N TYR A 102 -3.10 -20.92 -8.26
CA TYR A 102 -3.72 -19.71 -7.75
C TYR A 102 -5.06 -19.45 -8.47
N ILE A 103 -6.16 -19.46 -7.72
CA ILE A 103 -7.53 -19.38 -8.25
C ILE A 103 -8.04 -17.94 -8.20
N SER A 104 -8.03 -17.32 -7.02
CA SER A 104 -8.65 -16.02 -6.83
C SER A 104 -8.16 -15.26 -5.60
N TYR A 105 -8.37 -13.95 -5.63
CA TYR A 105 -8.09 -13.03 -4.53
C TYR A 105 -9.12 -13.13 -3.40
N ASN A 106 -8.65 -13.10 -2.15
CA ASN A 106 -9.47 -12.82 -0.98
C ASN A 106 -8.71 -11.87 0.01
N PRO A 107 -9.41 -10.98 0.73
CA PRO A 107 -8.76 -10.00 1.61
C PRO A 107 -7.96 -10.59 2.78
N LEU A 108 -8.26 -11.83 3.21
CA LEU A 108 -7.61 -12.46 4.37
C LEU A 108 -6.69 -13.63 4.01
N PHE A 109 -6.97 -14.29 2.89
CA PHE A 109 -6.21 -15.42 2.37
C PHE A 109 -6.28 -15.42 0.84
N LEU A 110 -5.52 -16.25 0.16
CA LEU A 110 -5.52 -16.37 -1.29
C LEU A 110 -5.98 -17.77 -1.66
N GLU A 111 -6.97 -17.87 -2.54
CA GLU A 111 -7.54 -19.16 -2.93
C GLU A 111 -6.54 -19.89 -3.83
N VAL A 112 -6.11 -21.07 -3.39
CA VAL A 112 -5.19 -21.95 -4.11
C VAL A 112 -5.78 -23.36 -4.11
N ASP A 113 -5.71 -24.04 -5.25
CA ASP A 113 -6.06 -25.46 -5.34
C ASP A 113 -4.93 -26.31 -4.74
N PHE A 114 -5.20 -26.94 -3.59
CA PHE A 114 -4.26 -27.84 -2.91
C PHE A 114 -4.56 -29.33 -3.15
N SER A 115 -5.35 -29.68 -4.16
CA SER A 115 -5.75 -31.08 -4.42
C SER A 115 -4.59 -32.02 -4.74
N ASP A 116 -3.45 -31.48 -5.19
CA ASP A 116 -2.23 -32.21 -5.51
C ASP A 116 -1.06 -31.88 -4.56
N ILE A 117 -1.35 -31.35 -3.37
CA ILE A 117 -0.31 -31.08 -2.37
C ILE A 117 0.35 -32.39 -1.92
N CYS A 118 1.67 -32.41 -1.93
CA CYS A 118 2.50 -33.56 -1.63
C CYS A 118 3.58 -33.22 -0.60
N TYR A 119 4.06 -34.24 0.09
CA TYR A 119 5.21 -34.17 0.97
C TYR A 119 6.18 -35.31 0.67
N ASN A 120 7.46 -34.98 0.55
CA ASN A 120 8.53 -35.96 0.45
C ASN A 120 9.74 -35.55 1.31
N ALA A 121 9.96 -36.28 2.40
CA ALA A 121 11.06 -36.04 3.34
C ALA A 121 12.46 -36.23 2.74
N SER A 122 12.56 -36.91 1.60
CA SER A 122 13.85 -37.16 0.93
C SER A 122 14.30 -35.98 0.08
N GLU A 123 13.41 -35.02 -0.20
CA GLU A 123 13.73 -33.82 -0.97
C GLU A 123 14.63 -32.89 -0.15
N SER A 124 15.68 -32.39 -0.81
CA SER A 124 16.74 -31.63 -0.13
C SER A 124 16.46 -30.13 0.02
N VAL A 125 15.57 -29.58 -0.82
CA VAL A 125 15.26 -28.15 -0.85
C VAL A 125 13.80 -27.90 -0.47
N TYR A 126 12.86 -28.49 -1.21
CA TYR A 126 11.43 -28.30 -1.00
C TYR A 126 10.78 -29.63 -0.65
N LYS A 127 10.44 -29.80 0.63
CA LYS A 127 9.78 -31.02 1.12
C LYS A 127 8.27 -31.03 0.86
N VAL A 128 7.66 -29.84 0.78
CA VAL A 128 6.24 -29.67 0.45
C VAL A 128 6.14 -28.94 -0.88
N PHE A 129 5.32 -29.49 -1.78
CA PHE A 129 5.14 -28.97 -3.13
C PHE A 129 3.80 -29.43 -3.67
N HIS A 130 3.34 -28.79 -4.74
CA HIS A 130 2.29 -29.32 -5.57
C HIS A 130 2.88 -30.30 -6.57
N ASP A 131 2.37 -31.54 -6.59
CA ASP A 131 2.82 -32.67 -7.41
C ASP A 131 1.99 -32.75 -8.70
N GLY A 132 2.33 -31.91 -9.68
CA GLY A 132 1.55 -31.75 -10.90
C GLY A 132 1.61 -32.98 -11.81
N ASN A 133 2.72 -33.72 -11.77
CA ASN A 133 2.93 -34.90 -12.59
C ASN A 133 2.51 -36.21 -11.88
N GLY A 134 2.27 -36.18 -10.56
CA GLY A 134 1.81 -37.29 -9.75
C GLY A 134 2.87 -38.33 -9.41
N ASP A 135 4.17 -38.00 -9.55
CA ASP A 135 5.28 -38.91 -9.31
C ASP A 135 5.82 -38.88 -7.87
N LYS A 136 5.31 -37.95 -7.05
CA LYS A 136 5.67 -37.74 -5.64
C LYS A 136 7.11 -37.29 -5.40
N HIS A 137 7.73 -36.71 -6.41
CA HIS A 137 9.05 -36.12 -6.36
C HIS A 137 9.00 -34.68 -6.84
N TYR A 138 9.84 -33.82 -6.27
CA TYR A 138 9.92 -32.45 -6.77
C TYR A 138 10.75 -32.43 -8.06
N THR A 139 10.05 -32.44 -9.20
CA THR A 139 10.63 -32.62 -10.52
C THR A 139 11.20 -31.33 -11.06
N THR A 140 12.47 -31.35 -11.44
CA THR A 140 13.14 -30.22 -12.09
C THR A 140 14.03 -30.69 -13.24
N ILE A 141 14.29 -29.80 -14.19
CA ILE A 141 15.35 -29.94 -15.18
C ILE A 141 16.44 -28.88 -14.97
N THR A 142 17.62 -29.10 -15.54
CA THR A 142 18.69 -28.10 -15.52
C THR A 142 18.51 -27.09 -16.66
N ARG A 143 18.41 -25.81 -16.31
CA ARG A 143 18.39 -24.71 -17.27
C ARG A 143 19.69 -24.63 -18.06
N PRO A 144 19.65 -24.63 -19.41
CA PRO A 144 20.86 -24.57 -20.22
C PRO A 144 21.64 -23.26 -20.10
N ASP A 145 20.97 -22.15 -19.79
CA ASP A 145 21.56 -20.80 -19.73
C ASP A 145 22.23 -20.49 -18.39
N THR A 146 21.67 -20.98 -17.29
CA THR A 146 22.16 -20.70 -15.92
C THR A 146 22.79 -21.90 -15.23
N GLY A 147 22.50 -23.13 -15.68
CA GLY A 147 22.93 -24.36 -15.01
C GLY A 147 22.13 -24.69 -13.74
N LEU A 148 21.03 -23.98 -13.47
CA LEU A 148 20.24 -24.12 -12.25
C LEU A 148 19.00 -24.99 -12.46
N PRO A 149 18.49 -25.66 -11.41
CA PRO A 149 17.23 -26.38 -11.51
C PRO A 149 16.05 -25.44 -11.81
N THR A 150 15.06 -25.95 -12.53
CA THR A 150 13.77 -25.28 -12.80
C THR A 150 12.65 -26.32 -12.88
N PRO A 151 11.46 -26.03 -12.31
CA PRO A 151 10.28 -26.88 -12.49
C PRO A 151 9.58 -26.66 -13.84
N ASP A 152 9.96 -25.62 -14.59
CA ASP A 152 9.57 -25.43 -15.99
C ASP A 152 10.31 -26.43 -16.87
N LEU A 153 9.69 -27.60 -17.07
CA LEU A 153 10.25 -28.78 -17.73
C LEU A 153 10.36 -28.60 -19.25
N ASN A 154 9.59 -27.67 -19.81
CA ASN A 154 9.59 -27.39 -21.25
C ASN A 154 10.33 -26.10 -21.64
N LEU A 155 10.79 -25.32 -20.65
CA LEU A 155 11.55 -24.07 -20.79
C LEU A 155 10.78 -22.97 -21.52
N ASN A 156 9.45 -22.94 -21.41
CA ASN A 156 8.60 -21.93 -22.05
C ASN A 156 8.41 -20.65 -21.19
N GLY A 157 8.89 -20.66 -19.94
CA GLY A 157 8.82 -19.55 -19.00
C GLY A 157 7.51 -19.45 -18.20
N VAL A 158 6.61 -20.42 -18.31
CA VAL A 158 5.29 -20.46 -17.65
C VAL A 158 5.08 -21.83 -17.04
N LEU A 159 4.78 -21.89 -15.73
CA LEU A 159 4.47 -23.16 -15.09
C LEU A 159 3.06 -23.62 -15.43
N GLU A 160 2.95 -24.90 -15.77
CA GLU A 160 1.71 -25.57 -16.12
C GLU A 160 1.21 -26.45 -14.96
N LEU A 161 -0.07 -26.84 -14.97
CA LEU A 161 -0.65 -27.67 -13.88
C LEU A 161 -0.03 -29.06 -13.78
N ASN A 162 0.57 -29.57 -14.86
CA ASN A 162 1.29 -30.83 -14.89
C ASN A 162 2.77 -30.70 -14.45
N GLU A 163 3.18 -29.51 -14.03
CA GLU A 163 4.51 -29.24 -13.47
C GLU A 163 4.40 -28.96 -11.98
N ASP A 164 5.49 -29.24 -11.27
CA ASP A 164 5.51 -29.14 -9.82
C ASP A 164 5.73 -27.70 -9.37
N PHE A 165 5.13 -27.34 -8.24
CA PHE A 165 5.31 -26.02 -7.65
C PHE A 165 5.77 -26.12 -6.19
N PRO A 166 6.96 -25.61 -5.84
CA PRO A 166 7.49 -25.72 -4.49
C PRO A 166 6.78 -24.77 -3.52
N LEU A 167 6.57 -25.21 -2.28
CA LEU A 167 6.02 -24.39 -1.21
C LEU A 167 7.09 -24.19 -0.12
N SER A 168 7.32 -22.95 0.29
CA SER A 168 8.37 -22.61 1.25
C SER A 168 7.83 -22.52 2.67
N SER A 169 8.73 -22.53 3.65
CA SER A 169 8.44 -22.32 5.06
C SER A 169 9.41 -21.30 5.68
N TYR A 170 9.04 -20.77 6.84
CA TYR A 170 9.99 -20.18 7.78
C TYR A 170 10.33 -21.20 8.85
N THR A 171 11.48 -21.05 9.50
CA THR A 171 11.85 -21.89 10.65
C THR A 171 12.06 -21.03 11.89
N ASP A 172 11.68 -21.55 13.05
CA ASP A 172 12.09 -20.99 14.35
C ASP A 172 13.36 -21.65 14.90
N GLY A 173 14.01 -22.51 14.09
CA GLY A 173 15.16 -23.34 14.46
C GLY A 173 14.77 -24.70 15.05
N LYS A 174 13.48 -24.98 15.23
CA LYS A 174 12.96 -26.28 15.68
C LYS A 174 11.92 -26.86 14.72
N LYS A 175 10.96 -26.03 14.31
CA LYS A 175 9.90 -26.42 13.39
C LYS A 175 9.87 -25.55 12.16
N ASP A 176 9.44 -26.15 11.06
CA ASP A 176 9.09 -25.46 9.83
C ASP A 176 7.63 -25.00 9.89
N PHE A 177 7.41 -23.73 9.58
CA PHE A 177 6.14 -23.02 9.57
C PHE A 177 5.83 -22.63 8.12
N TYR A 178 5.04 -23.47 7.46
CA TYR A 178 4.40 -23.15 6.18
C TYR A 178 3.30 -22.11 6.40
N SER A 179 2.73 -21.57 5.31
CA SER A 179 1.57 -20.70 5.43
C SER A 179 0.41 -21.41 6.14
N ARG A 180 -0.54 -20.63 6.69
CA ARG A 180 -1.73 -21.23 7.29
C ARG A 180 -2.47 -22.12 6.28
N SER A 181 -2.67 -21.61 5.07
CA SER A 181 -3.40 -22.33 4.02
C SER A 181 -2.71 -23.65 3.65
N VAL A 182 -1.39 -23.65 3.47
CA VAL A 182 -0.62 -24.88 3.20
C VAL A 182 -0.70 -25.85 4.37
N THR A 183 -0.54 -25.38 5.61
CA THR A 183 -0.55 -26.24 6.80
C THR A 183 -1.91 -26.91 7.02
N HIS A 184 -3.00 -26.15 6.85
CA HIS A 184 -4.36 -26.70 6.92
C HIS A 184 -4.62 -27.66 5.74
N ALA A 185 -4.15 -27.35 4.53
CA ALA A 185 -4.28 -28.24 3.37
C ALA A 185 -3.54 -29.58 3.55
N LEU A 186 -2.35 -29.59 4.18
CA LEU A 186 -1.63 -30.82 4.52
C LEU A 186 -2.44 -31.72 5.47
N ALA A 187 -3.15 -31.11 6.42
CA ALA A 187 -4.03 -31.82 7.35
C ALA A 187 -5.30 -32.33 6.68
N ASP A 188 -6.00 -31.47 5.94
CA ASP A 188 -7.28 -31.78 5.30
C ASP A 188 -7.14 -32.88 4.23
N ASN A 189 -6.01 -32.90 3.51
CA ASN A 189 -5.71 -33.94 2.52
C ASN A 189 -5.09 -35.21 3.13
N ASN A 190 -4.91 -35.29 4.46
CA ASN A 190 -4.27 -36.42 5.14
C ASN A 190 -2.91 -36.78 4.52
N VAL A 191 -2.09 -35.77 4.17
CA VAL A 191 -0.79 -35.98 3.53
C VAL A 191 0.15 -36.80 4.41
N PHE A 192 0.05 -36.59 5.72
CA PHE A 192 0.82 -37.32 6.71
C PHE A 192 -0.01 -38.44 7.34
N SER A 193 0.55 -39.66 7.40
CA SER A 193 -0.01 -40.73 8.23
C SER A 193 0.20 -40.46 9.73
N GLU A 194 1.29 -39.78 10.07
CA GLU A 194 1.63 -39.26 11.41
C GLU A 194 2.28 -37.90 11.22
N TRP A 195 1.83 -36.89 11.96
CA TRP A 195 2.30 -35.52 11.79
C TRP A 195 3.78 -35.39 12.18
N PRO A 196 4.67 -34.87 11.30
CA PRO A 196 6.08 -34.74 11.62
C PRO A 196 6.35 -33.77 12.79
N ASP A 197 7.23 -34.17 13.72
CA ASP A 197 7.59 -33.35 14.88
C ASP A 197 8.32 -32.04 14.51
N ASP A 198 8.95 -32.01 13.33
CA ASP A 198 9.69 -30.86 12.80
C ASP A 198 8.85 -29.94 11.91
N ILE A 199 7.55 -30.20 11.74
CA ILE A 199 6.62 -29.33 11.00
C ILE A 199 5.53 -28.84 11.96
N ALA A 200 5.27 -27.53 11.96
CA ALA A 200 4.19 -26.95 12.75
C ALA A 200 2.85 -27.54 12.34
N ASN A 201 2.07 -28.03 13.31
CA ASN A 201 0.69 -28.45 13.05
C ASN A 201 -0.23 -27.22 12.85
N PRO A 202 -1.51 -27.41 12.43
CA PRO A 202 -2.40 -26.28 12.17
C PRO A 202 -2.53 -25.29 13.34
N GLU A 203 -2.65 -25.77 14.58
CA GLU A 203 -2.75 -24.91 15.77
C GLU A 203 -1.45 -24.12 16.01
N GLU A 204 -0.30 -24.76 15.85
CA GLU A 204 1.02 -24.15 16.01
C GLU A 204 1.31 -23.12 14.92
N ALA A 205 0.99 -23.43 13.66
CA ALA A 205 1.11 -22.51 12.53
C ALA A 205 0.20 -21.31 12.75
N ASP A 206 -1.04 -21.54 13.18
CA ASP A 206 -1.98 -20.46 13.46
C ASP A 206 -1.46 -19.53 14.57
N SER A 207 -0.95 -20.09 15.66
CA SER A 207 -0.33 -19.34 16.75
C SER A 207 0.89 -18.54 16.30
N TYR A 208 1.74 -19.13 15.46
CA TYR A 208 2.92 -18.46 14.91
C TYR A 208 2.56 -17.26 14.05
N TRP A 209 1.57 -17.42 13.16
CA TRP A 209 1.17 -16.39 12.21
C TRP A 209 0.28 -15.30 12.81
N ASN A 210 -0.33 -15.50 13.99
CA ASN A 210 -1.25 -14.54 14.63
C ASN A 210 -0.68 -13.12 14.77
N LEU A 211 0.64 -12.99 14.97
CA LEU A 211 1.32 -11.69 15.12
C LEU A 211 2.18 -11.31 13.92
N ARG A 212 2.11 -12.07 12.83
CA ARG A 212 2.97 -11.95 11.65
C ARG A 212 2.20 -11.74 10.34
N GLU A 213 0.87 -11.78 10.39
CA GLU A 213 -0.01 -11.45 9.27
C GLU A 213 -0.72 -10.13 9.53
N ALA A 214 -0.29 -9.05 8.86
CA ALA A 214 -0.96 -7.76 8.96
C ALA A 214 -2.43 -7.81 8.55
N VAL A 215 -2.82 -8.67 7.59
CA VAL A 215 -4.22 -8.80 7.11
C VAL A 215 -5.22 -9.09 8.23
N ARG A 216 -4.78 -9.63 9.37
CA ARG A 216 -5.62 -9.93 10.54
C ARG A 216 -5.52 -8.89 11.66
N LEU A 217 -4.68 -7.87 11.50
CA LEU A 217 -4.30 -6.94 12.57
C LEU A 217 -4.70 -5.49 12.28
N TYR A 218 -5.08 -5.15 11.05
CA TYR A 218 -5.51 -3.80 10.68
C TYR A 218 -6.69 -3.29 11.51
N SER A 219 -7.75 -4.10 11.68
CA SER A 219 -8.94 -3.68 12.43
C SER A 219 -8.61 -3.35 13.89
N ASP A 220 -7.75 -4.13 14.53
CA ASP A 220 -7.31 -3.90 15.90
C ASP A 220 -6.39 -2.68 16.00
N ALA A 221 -5.47 -2.49 15.04
CA ALA A 221 -4.63 -1.30 14.97
C ALA A 221 -5.46 -0.01 14.84
N ILE A 222 -6.46 0.01 13.96
CA ILE A 222 -7.37 1.16 13.79
C ILE A 222 -8.28 1.34 14.99
N LYS A 223 -8.79 0.26 15.57
CA LYS A 223 -9.60 0.36 16.80
C LYS A 223 -8.83 1.01 17.94
N ASN A 224 -7.56 0.66 18.12
CA ASN A 224 -6.71 1.21 19.18
C ASN A 224 -6.19 2.62 18.85
N ILE A 225 -6.03 2.94 17.57
CA ILE A 225 -5.62 4.27 17.09
C ILE A 225 -6.56 4.70 15.94
N PRO A 226 -7.74 5.27 16.24
CA PRO A 226 -8.75 5.62 15.22
C PRO A 226 -8.26 6.61 14.16
N ASP A 227 -7.30 7.45 14.53
CA ASP A 227 -6.70 8.44 13.64
C ASP A 227 -5.44 7.96 12.90
N LEU A 228 -5.16 6.65 12.93
CA LEU A 228 -4.05 6.07 12.18
C LEU A 228 -4.33 6.11 10.66
N ARG A 229 -3.30 6.36 9.88
CA ARG A 229 -3.37 6.54 8.42
C ARG A 229 -2.37 5.62 7.72
N GLY A 230 -2.75 5.05 6.59
CA GLY A 230 -1.92 4.10 5.84
C GLY A 230 -1.40 4.67 4.52
N MET A 231 -0.20 4.29 4.12
CA MET A 231 0.24 4.39 2.73
C MET A 231 0.89 3.07 2.31
N ILE A 232 0.47 2.53 1.17
CA ILE A 232 1.03 1.32 0.60
C ILE A 232 1.91 1.70 -0.58
N LEU A 233 3.17 1.28 -0.57
CA LEU A 233 4.09 1.52 -1.67
C LEU A 233 4.14 0.30 -2.56
N ALA A 234 3.89 0.53 -3.84
CA ALA A 234 3.81 -0.49 -4.87
C ALA A 234 4.64 -0.05 -6.07
N SER A 235 5.61 -0.88 -6.46
CA SER A 235 6.30 -0.76 -7.74
C SER A 235 5.63 -1.64 -8.80
N SER A 236 6.07 -1.50 -10.04
CA SER A 236 5.52 -2.28 -11.16
C SER A 236 5.92 -3.75 -11.05
N LYS A 237 7.06 -4.06 -10.43
CA LYS A 237 7.57 -5.41 -10.19
C LYS A 237 7.85 -5.62 -8.71
N ASP A 238 7.08 -6.50 -8.10
CA ASP A 238 7.18 -6.72 -6.67
C ASP A 238 8.44 -7.52 -6.28
N HIS A 239 8.95 -7.24 -5.08
CA HIS A 239 10.16 -7.89 -4.58
C HIS A 239 9.96 -9.32 -4.07
N VAL A 240 8.76 -9.66 -3.57
CA VAL A 240 8.44 -10.96 -2.92
C VAL A 240 7.34 -11.77 -3.59
N GLN A 241 6.79 -11.33 -4.72
CA GLN A 241 5.70 -12.06 -5.36
C GLN A 241 5.66 -11.85 -6.88
N SER A 242 5.04 -12.77 -7.63
CA SER A 242 4.96 -12.70 -9.10
C SER A 242 3.55 -12.77 -9.68
N ALA A 243 2.53 -12.96 -8.82
CA ALA A 243 1.14 -12.95 -9.21
C ALA A 243 0.75 -11.60 -9.84
N PRO A 244 0.08 -11.62 -11.01
CA PRO A 244 -0.14 -10.45 -11.84
C PRO A 244 -1.15 -9.46 -11.25
N ASP A 245 -1.95 -9.85 -10.26
CA ASP A 245 -2.97 -9.03 -9.62
C ASP A 245 -2.50 -8.42 -8.28
N LYS A 246 -1.19 -8.50 -8.00
CA LYS A 246 -0.54 -7.88 -6.83
C LYS A 246 -1.29 -8.09 -5.51
N PRO A 247 -1.61 -9.34 -5.14
CA PRO A 247 -2.53 -9.65 -4.05
C PRO A 247 -2.06 -9.08 -2.71
N HIS A 248 -0.76 -8.97 -2.47
CA HIS A 248 -0.22 -8.39 -1.25
C HIS A 248 -0.46 -6.88 -1.11
N ILE A 249 -0.39 -6.10 -2.20
CA ILE A 249 -0.77 -4.67 -2.21
C ILE A 249 -2.27 -4.54 -2.00
N HIS A 250 -3.04 -5.38 -2.69
CA HIS A 250 -4.50 -5.41 -2.61
C HIS A 250 -4.97 -5.75 -1.19
N GLN A 251 -4.45 -6.80 -0.58
CA GLN A 251 -4.72 -7.18 0.82
C GLN A 251 -4.32 -6.09 1.82
N ALA A 252 -3.17 -5.43 1.61
CA ALA A 252 -2.74 -4.34 2.48
C ALA A 252 -3.71 -3.14 2.38
N PHE A 253 -4.05 -2.72 1.16
CA PHE A 253 -4.99 -1.63 0.91
C PHE A 253 -6.37 -1.94 1.52
N ASP A 254 -6.91 -3.13 1.26
CA ASP A 254 -8.21 -3.58 1.79
C ASP A 254 -8.22 -3.64 3.30
N GLY A 255 -7.12 -4.07 3.93
CA GLY A 255 -6.99 -4.08 5.39
C GLY A 255 -7.22 -2.71 6.02
N TRP A 256 -6.62 -1.66 5.44
CA TRP A 256 -6.85 -0.28 5.87
C TRP A 256 -8.25 0.21 5.48
N ASN A 257 -8.65 0.02 4.22
CA ASN A 257 -9.86 0.61 3.66
C ASN A 257 -11.12 0.01 4.29
N ASN A 258 -11.17 -1.31 4.47
CA ASN A 258 -12.29 -2.01 5.13
C ASN A 258 -12.35 -1.69 6.63
N SER A 259 -11.27 -1.18 7.22
CA SER A 259 -11.23 -0.64 8.59
C SER A 259 -11.65 0.83 8.66
N ASN A 260 -12.14 1.42 7.56
CA ASN A 260 -12.49 2.85 7.42
C ASN A 260 -11.34 3.82 7.73
N ALA A 261 -10.10 3.38 7.53
CA ALA A 261 -8.94 4.25 7.66
C ALA A 261 -8.64 4.95 6.33
N TRP A 262 -8.05 6.14 6.40
CA TRP A 262 -7.45 6.77 5.22
C TRP A 262 -6.28 5.90 4.75
N VAL A 263 -6.26 5.56 3.47
CA VAL A 263 -5.16 4.83 2.85
C VAL A 263 -4.91 5.33 1.44
N LYS A 264 -3.64 5.42 1.04
CA LYS A 264 -3.25 5.79 -0.32
C LYS A 264 -2.21 4.82 -0.86
N ILE A 265 -2.24 4.55 -2.16
CA ILE A 265 -1.18 3.82 -2.85
C ILE A 265 -0.20 4.83 -3.43
N ASN A 266 1.07 4.75 -3.04
CA ASN A 266 2.17 5.60 -3.48
C ASN A 266 2.03 7.11 -3.13
N PRO A 267 3.15 7.85 -3.06
CA PRO A 267 3.13 9.29 -2.84
C PRO A 267 2.69 10.03 -4.12
N SER A 268 2.32 11.30 -3.99
CA SER A 268 1.98 12.13 -5.14
C SER A 268 3.24 12.46 -5.97
N PRO A 269 3.10 12.72 -7.28
CA PRO A 269 4.23 13.11 -8.13
C PRO A 269 4.96 14.35 -7.62
N HIS A 270 4.26 15.27 -6.94
CA HIS A 270 4.88 16.47 -6.37
C HIS A 270 6.02 16.12 -5.40
N TYR A 271 5.78 15.19 -4.47
CA TYR A 271 6.80 14.76 -3.52
C TYR A 271 7.92 13.97 -4.20
N LEU A 272 7.61 13.17 -5.23
CA LEU A 272 8.66 12.49 -6.02
C LEU A 272 9.59 13.50 -6.69
N ILE A 273 9.04 14.53 -7.34
CA ILE A 273 9.79 15.57 -8.04
C ILE A 273 10.59 16.45 -7.06
N GLU A 274 10.06 16.67 -5.84
CA GLU A 274 10.81 17.39 -4.80
C GLU A 274 12.05 16.63 -4.34
N ILE A 275 11.95 15.29 -4.19
CA ILE A 275 13.09 14.44 -3.86
C ILE A 275 14.06 14.32 -5.04
N ASP A 276 13.54 14.18 -6.26
CA ASP A 276 14.32 14.10 -7.49
C ASP A 276 13.71 14.94 -8.62
N SER A 277 14.25 16.14 -8.80
CA SER A 277 13.79 17.09 -9.83
C SER A 277 13.92 16.59 -11.27
N SER A 278 14.71 15.53 -11.53
CA SER A 278 14.81 14.93 -12.87
C SER A 278 13.50 14.26 -13.32
N LEU A 279 12.61 13.96 -12.38
CA LEU A 279 11.31 13.36 -12.64
C LEU A 279 10.26 14.36 -13.14
N ALA A 280 10.55 15.66 -13.20
CA ALA A 280 9.58 16.71 -13.50
C ALA A 280 8.92 16.63 -14.89
N GLU A 281 9.60 16.01 -15.86
CA GLU A 281 9.10 15.85 -17.23
C GLU A 281 8.39 14.51 -17.48
N ARG A 282 8.29 13.65 -16.44
CA ARG A 282 7.63 12.35 -16.55
C ARG A 282 6.11 12.50 -16.55
N ASP A 283 5.46 11.79 -17.47
CA ASP A 283 4.01 11.69 -17.60
C ASP A 283 3.44 10.36 -17.08
N ASP A 284 4.30 9.45 -16.63
CA ASP A 284 3.99 8.11 -16.15
C ASP A 284 4.02 7.97 -14.61
N LEU A 285 4.22 9.07 -13.87
CA LEU A 285 4.19 9.05 -12.41
C LEU A 285 2.74 8.89 -11.90
N PRO A 286 2.44 7.89 -11.06
CA PRO A 286 1.09 7.68 -10.57
C PRO A 286 0.66 8.81 -9.63
N ASN A 287 -0.56 9.31 -9.81
CA ASN A 287 -1.19 10.27 -8.89
C ASN A 287 -2.47 9.68 -8.30
N ASN A 288 -2.31 8.60 -7.55
CA ASN A 288 -3.44 7.85 -7.00
C ASN A 288 -4.19 8.66 -5.95
N LYS A 289 -5.52 8.56 -5.98
CA LYS A 289 -6.38 9.17 -4.95
C LYS A 289 -6.44 8.27 -3.70
N PRO A 290 -6.48 8.84 -2.49
CA PRO A 290 -6.68 8.06 -1.28
C PRO A 290 -8.05 7.38 -1.27
N ASN A 291 -8.12 6.19 -0.70
CA ASN A 291 -9.30 5.32 -0.57
C ASN A 291 -9.95 4.91 -1.89
N ILE A 292 -9.29 5.13 -3.02
CA ILE A 292 -9.73 4.68 -4.34
C ILE A 292 -8.79 3.56 -4.80
N PRO A 293 -9.25 2.30 -4.85
CA PRO A 293 -8.45 1.23 -5.42
C PRO A 293 -8.33 1.38 -6.94
N PRO A 294 -7.30 0.81 -7.58
CA PRO A 294 -7.25 0.71 -9.03
C PRO A 294 -8.45 -0.08 -9.56
N SER A 295 -8.92 0.27 -10.75
CA SER A 295 -10.04 -0.44 -11.39
C SER A 295 -9.68 -1.88 -11.80
N ASN A 296 -8.39 -2.15 -11.97
CA ASN A 296 -7.84 -3.45 -12.27
C ASN A 296 -6.43 -3.56 -11.67
N TRP A 297 -6.26 -4.45 -10.69
CA TRP A 297 -4.98 -4.69 -10.00
C TRP A 297 -3.90 -5.32 -10.89
N SER A 298 -4.26 -5.79 -12.09
CA SER A 298 -3.31 -6.30 -13.09
C SER A 298 -2.85 -5.26 -14.12
N ILE A 299 -3.32 -4.02 -14.00
CA ILE A 299 -2.82 -2.88 -14.79
C ILE A 299 -2.02 -1.99 -13.84
N TYR A 300 -0.70 -1.93 -14.02
CA TYR A 300 0.21 -1.29 -13.06
C TYR A 300 0.33 0.23 -13.24
N ASP A 301 -0.69 0.90 -13.78
CA ASP A 301 -0.71 2.36 -13.96
C ASP A 301 -0.73 3.14 -12.64
N TYR A 302 -1.11 2.49 -11.55
CA TYR A 302 -1.06 3.01 -10.19
C TYR A 302 0.29 2.77 -9.49
N CYS A 303 1.19 1.97 -10.08
CA CYS A 303 2.48 1.62 -9.49
C CYS A 303 3.57 2.63 -9.85
N ILE A 304 4.61 2.69 -9.01
CA ILE A 304 5.84 3.40 -9.35
C ILE A 304 6.58 2.64 -10.48
N PRO A 305 7.07 3.35 -11.52
CA PRO A 305 7.92 2.75 -12.54
C PRO A 305 9.23 2.16 -11.98
N GLU A 306 9.69 1.04 -12.52
CA GLU A 306 10.87 0.29 -12.04
C GLU A 306 12.19 1.04 -12.11
N ASP A 307 12.28 2.04 -12.97
CA ASP A 307 13.49 2.84 -13.13
C ASP A 307 13.61 3.92 -12.03
N ILE A 308 12.58 4.11 -11.20
CA ILE A 308 12.62 4.97 -10.02
C ILE A 308 13.11 4.18 -8.81
N PRO A 309 14.25 4.55 -8.19
CA PRO A 309 14.78 3.81 -7.05
C PRO A 309 13.83 3.81 -5.84
N ASP A 310 13.75 2.67 -5.15
CA ASP A 310 12.95 2.47 -3.93
C ASP A 310 13.09 3.59 -2.90
N GLY A 311 14.32 4.02 -2.65
CA GLY A 311 14.61 5.08 -1.68
C GLY A 311 13.94 6.42 -2.02
N ILE A 312 13.71 6.71 -3.31
CA ILE A 312 13.09 7.97 -3.74
C ILE A 312 11.62 8.01 -3.34
N TYR A 313 10.85 7.01 -3.73
CA TYR A 313 9.43 7.01 -3.40
C TYR A 313 9.16 6.64 -1.93
N GLN A 314 10.05 5.89 -1.26
CA GLN A 314 9.99 5.74 0.20
C GLN A 314 10.18 7.08 0.92
N LEU A 315 11.16 7.90 0.53
CA LEU A 315 11.40 9.21 1.13
C LEU A 315 10.28 10.20 0.82
N ALA A 316 9.81 10.23 -0.44
CA ALA A 316 8.66 11.04 -0.83
C ALA A 316 7.39 10.68 -0.04
N SER A 317 7.21 9.40 0.28
CA SER A 317 6.10 8.93 1.13
C SER A 317 6.21 9.41 2.56
N ILE A 318 7.42 9.36 3.14
CA ILE A 318 7.67 9.90 4.49
C ILE A 318 7.38 11.40 4.50
N HIS A 319 7.85 12.14 3.49
CA HIS A 319 7.59 13.57 3.36
C HIS A 319 6.10 13.88 3.26
N GLU A 320 5.38 13.23 2.34
CA GLU A 320 3.94 13.44 2.16
C GLU A 320 3.16 13.16 3.44
N MET A 321 3.41 12.02 4.09
CA MET A 321 2.66 11.65 5.28
C MET A 321 2.98 12.57 6.47
N ALA A 322 4.24 12.98 6.63
CA ALA A 322 4.63 13.94 7.67
C ALA A 322 3.97 15.31 7.46
N ASP A 323 3.91 15.80 6.22
CA ASP A 323 3.24 17.06 5.86
C ASP A 323 1.73 16.97 6.08
N ARG A 324 1.09 15.87 5.67
CA ARG A 324 -0.34 15.67 5.88
C ARG A 324 -0.71 15.71 7.36
N VAL A 325 0.12 15.14 8.24
CA VAL A 325 -0.05 15.28 9.69
C VAL A 325 0.12 16.74 10.12
N TYR A 326 1.22 17.38 9.71
CA TYR A 326 1.56 18.73 10.15
C TYR A 326 0.49 19.76 9.75
N TYR A 327 -0.02 19.67 8.53
CA TYR A 327 -1.03 20.57 7.98
C TYR A 327 -2.47 20.06 8.16
N ASN A 328 -2.67 18.89 8.78
CA ASN A 328 -3.96 18.21 8.94
C ASN A 328 -4.74 18.07 7.61
N ARG A 329 -4.07 17.53 6.58
CA ARG A 329 -4.63 17.38 5.22
C ARG A 329 -4.90 15.92 4.87
N TRP A 330 -6.09 15.45 5.25
CA TRP A 330 -6.54 14.06 5.03
C TRP A 330 -7.75 13.93 4.11
N HIS A 331 -8.33 15.05 3.69
CA HIS A 331 -9.51 15.05 2.84
C HIS A 331 -9.18 14.76 1.37
N ASN A 332 -10.19 14.32 0.62
CA ASN A 332 -10.14 14.22 -0.83
C ASN A 332 -11.21 15.16 -1.40
N VAL A 333 -10.78 16.30 -1.90
CA VAL A 333 -11.67 17.31 -2.49
C VAL A 333 -11.66 17.11 -3.99
N GLU A 334 -12.77 17.39 -4.69
CA GLU A 334 -12.90 17.29 -6.14
C GLU A 334 -13.66 18.49 -6.70
N ILE A 335 -13.23 18.98 -7.86
CA ILE A 335 -13.96 19.99 -8.65
C ILE A 335 -14.93 19.26 -9.60
N LYS A 336 -16.13 18.97 -9.11
CA LYS A 336 -17.14 18.15 -9.79
C LYS A 336 -17.63 18.82 -11.07
N GLU A 337 -18.11 20.05 -10.94
CA GLU A 337 -18.72 20.81 -12.04
C GLU A 337 -18.26 22.26 -12.02
N ILE A 338 -18.13 22.85 -13.21
CA ILE A 338 -17.90 24.30 -13.37
C ILE A 338 -18.91 24.78 -14.42
N TYR A 339 -19.66 25.83 -14.08
CA TYR A 339 -20.67 26.38 -14.97
C TYR A 339 -20.71 27.91 -14.92
N GLY A 340 -21.07 28.48 -16.08
CA GLY A 340 -21.12 29.93 -16.32
C GLY A 340 -22.51 30.53 -16.13
N GLY A 341 -22.74 31.67 -16.78
CA GLY A 341 -23.89 32.54 -16.59
C GLY A 341 -23.44 33.91 -16.12
N PHE A 342 -23.99 34.40 -15.01
CA PHE A 342 -23.51 35.61 -14.35
C PHE A 342 -22.36 35.26 -13.39
N GLY A 343 -21.13 35.34 -13.91
CA GLY A 343 -19.93 34.85 -13.20
C GLY A 343 -19.69 33.36 -13.41
N ILE A 344 -18.81 32.79 -12.59
CA ILE A 344 -18.43 31.37 -12.62
C ILE A 344 -18.81 30.76 -11.27
N ASN A 345 -19.41 29.58 -11.32
CA ASN A 345 -19.65 28.76 -10.14
C ASN A 345 -18.90 27.44 -10.32
N ALA A 346 -18.39 26.89 -9.23
CA ALA A 346 -17.82 25.55 -9.21
C ALA A 346 -18.36 24.75 -8.02
N VAL A 347 -18.75 23.50 -8.28
CA VAL A 347 -19.20 22.54 -7.26
C VAL A 347 -17.98 21.79 -6.76
N ILE A 348 -17.68 21.99 -5.47
CA ILE A 348 -16.59 21.33 -4.75
C ILE A 348 -17.19 20.22 -3.90
N LYS A 349 -16.72 18.99 -4.11
CA LYS A 349 -17.18 17.80 -3.37
C LYS A 349 -16.05 17.28 -2.48
N ASN A 350 -16.35 16.88 -1.24
CA ASN A 350 -15.45 16.02 -0.48
C ASN A 350 -15.80 14.56 -0.76
N SER A 351 -14.99 13.89 -1.58
CA SER A 351 -15.13 12.47 -1.92
C SER A 351 -14.39 11.54 -0.95
N GLY A 352 -13.65 12.09 0.02
CA GLY A 352 -12.86 11.34 0.98
C GLY A 352 -13.67 10.85 2.18
N VAL A 353 -13.03 10.01 3.00
CA VAL A 353 -13.61 9.43 4.23
C VAL A 353 -13.41 10.30 5.49
N VAL A 354 -12.77 11.46 5.34
CA VAL A 354 -12.49 12.41 6.43
C VAL A 354 -13.05 13.78 6.08
N ASP A 355 -13.59 14.47 7.07
CA ASP A 355 -14.03 15.86 6.94
C ASP A 355 -12.88 16.78 6.51
N ALA A 356 -13.20 17.72 5.63
CA ALA A 356 -12.25 18.68 5.13
C ALA A 356 -12.42 20.03 5.83
N PHE A 357 -11.32 20.65 6.21
CA PHE A 357 -11.32 21.96 6.85
C PHE A 357 -10.33 22.89 6.18
N ASN A 358 -10.65 24.18 6.18
CA ASN A 358 -9.79 25.25 5.67
C ASN A 358 -9.31 25.02 4.22
N ILE A 359 -10.19 24.53 3.35
CA ILE A 359 -9.85 24.30 1.94
C ILE A 359 -9.76 25.66 1.24
N SER A 360 -8.54 26.07 0.91
CA SER A 360 -8.32 27.27 0.09
C SER A 360 -8.78 27.00 -1.34
N TRP A 361 -9.45 27.96 -1.96
CA TRP A 361 -9.90 27.86 -3.34
C TRP A 361 -9.64 29.15 -4.12
N SER A 362 -9.47 29.02 -5.44
CA SER A 362 -9.42 30.16 -6.35
C SER A 362 -10.16 29.87 -7.66
N ILE A 363 -10.63 30.95 -8.29
CA ILE A 363 -11.16 30.97 -9.65
C ILE A 363 -10.41 32.07 -10.40
N ASP A 364 -9.56 31.65 -11.32
CA ASP A 364 -8.75 32.51 -12.16
C ASP A 364 -9.29 32.52 -13.58
N VAL A 365 -9.47 33.70 -14.17
CA VAL A 365 -9.93 33.86 -15.55
C VAL A 365 -8.86 34.56 -16.37
N ARG A 366 -8.49 33.95 -17.50
CA ARG A 366 -7.45 34.42 -18.41
C ARG A 366 -8.07 34.76 -19.76
N GLY A 367 -8.03 36.04 -20.14
CA GLY A 367 -8.63 36.53 -21.39
C GLY A 367 -8.71 38.06 -21.41
N ILE A 368 -9.47 38.61 -22.37
CA ILE A 368 -9.73 40.05 -22.45
C ILE A 368 -10.79 40.42 -21.40
N LEU A 369 -10.33 40.66 -20.18
CA LEU A 369 -11.15 40.98 -19.01
C LEU A 369 -10.94 42.43 -18.59
N PHE A 370 -12.05 43.12 -18.35
CA PHE A 370 -12.06 44.44 -17.74
C PHE A 370 -12.25 44.36 -16.21
N LYS A 371 -12.86 43.28 -15.69
CA LYS A 371 -13.04 43.01 -14.25
C LYS A 371 -13.21 41.51 -13.97
N GLY A 372 -12.85 41.06 -12.75
CA GLY A 372 -13.10 39.69 -12.27
C GLY A 372 -12.05 38.66 -12.71
N LYS A 373 -10.77 39.06 -12.81
CA LYS A 373 -9.69 38.14 -13.20
C LYS A 373 -9.42 37.04 -12.18
N HIS A 374 -9.72 37.30 -10.91
CA HIS A 374 -9.38 36.41 -9.80
C HIS A 374 -10.45 36.50 -8.72
N SER A 375 -10.75 35.39 -8.09
CA SER A 375 -11.57 35.29 -6.88
C SER A 375 -11.02 34.15 -6.03
N GLU A 376 -10.97 34.34 -4.72
CA GLU A 376 -10.44 33.35 -3.79
C GLU A 376 -11.23 33.31 -2.50
N GLY A 377 -11.03 32.25 -1.74
CA GLY A 377 -11.61 32.11 -0.42
C GLY A 377 -11.20 30.83 0.27
N VAL A 378 -11.85 30.56 1.40
CA VAL A 378 -11.62 29.36 2.21
C VAL A 378 -12.97 28.70 2.51
N ILE A 379 -13.10 27.42 2.19
CA ILE A 379 -14.20 26.58 2.70
C ILE A 379 -13.80 26.15 4.12
N SER A 380 -14.48 26.70 5.12
CA SER A 380 -14.15 26.45 6.54
C SER A 380 -14.30 24.99 6.93
N SER A 381 -15.36 24.34 6.43
CA SER A 381 -15.67 22.93 6.68
C SER A 381 -16.46 22.35 5.51
N LEU A 382 -16.16 21.12 5.12
CA LEU A 382 -16.90 20.33 4.14
C LEU A 382 -16.86 18.87 4.59
N SER A 383 -17.99 18.35 5.08
CA SER A 383 -18.04 16.99 5.64
C SER A 383 -17.84 15.95 4.55
N SER A 384 -17.43 14.74 4.94
CA SER A 384 -17.32 13.61 4.00
C SER A 384 -18.63 13.41 3.21
N GLY A 385 -18.52 13.33 1.88
CA GLY A 385 -19.64 13.16 0.97
C GLY A 385 -20.41 14.43 0.60
N GLU A 386 -20.15 15.57 1.26
CA GLU A 386 -20.86 16.82 1.01
C GLU A 386 -20.33 17.60 -0.21
N GLU A 387 -21.19 18.49 -0.72
CA GLU A 387 -20.90 19.40 -1.83
C GLU A 387 -21.16 20.84 -1.43
N ILE A 388 -20.30 21.76 -1.88
CA ILE A 388 -20.48 23.21 -1.72
C ILE A 388 -20.19 23.93 -3.04
N ILE A 389 -20.89 25.04 -3.26
CA ILE A 389 -20.68 25.88 -4.45
C ILE A 389 -19.80 27.07 -4.07
N ILE A 390 -18.63 27.17 -4.70
CA ILE A 390 -17.81 28.39 -4.70
C ILE A 390 -18.18 29.25 -5.90
N LYS A 391 -18.04 30.57 -5.76
CA LYS A 391 -18.50 31.55 -6.77
C LYS A 391 -17.42 32.58 -7.02
N SER A 392 -17.25 32.95 -8.28
CA SER A 392 -16.43 34.09 -8.63
C SER A 392 -17.12 35.39 -8.19
N GLU A 393 -16.31 36.43 -8.07
CA GLU A 393 -16.80 37.79 -8.11
C GLU A 393 -17.38 38.15 -9.49
N PHE A 394 -17.85 39.39 -9.63
CA PHE A 394 -18.35 39.92 -10.88
C PHE A 394 -17.29 39.90 -12.00
N ILE A 395 -17.61 39.20 -13.09
CA ILE A 395 -16.76 39.08 -14.29
C ILE A 395 -17.32 39.97 -15.40
N PHE A 396 -16.44 40.72 -16.06
CA PHE A 396 -16.78 41.46 -17.27
C PHE A 396 -15.64 41.39 -18.28
N GLY A 397 -15.92 40.85 -19.46
CA GLY A 397 -14.92 40.64 -20.51
C GLY A 397 -15.56 40.34 -21.87
N ILE A 398 -14.72 40.11 -22.88
CA ILE A 398 -15.17 39.77 -24.23
C ILE A 398 -14.23 38.76 -24.90
N GLY A 399 -14.80 37.81 -25.63
CA GLY A 399 -14.04 36.87 -26.45
C GLY A 399 -13.64 35.58 -25.72
N PRO A 400 -12.79 34.75 -26.35
CA PRO A 400 -12.32 33.50 -25.77
C PRO A 400 -11.51 33.74 -24.50
N ALA A 401 -11.69 32.87 -23.50
CA ALA A 401 -10.95 32.89 -22.25
C ALA A 401 -10.75 31.47 -21.70
N GLU A 402 -9.91 31.37 -20.68
CA GLU A 402 -9.68 30.15 -19.91
C GLU A 402 -10.03 30.39 -18.44
N ILE A 403 -10.66 29.41 -17.82
CA ILE A 403 -10.96 29.37 -16.39
C ILE A 403 -10.07 28.33 -15.76
N VAL A 404 -9.40 28.69 -14.67
CA VAL A 404 -8.68 27.77 -13.80
C VAL A 404 -9.34 27.83 -12.43
N VAL A 405 -9.97 26.74 -12.03
CA VAL A 405 -10.52 26.57 -10.67
C VAL A 405 -9.55 25.73 -9.87
N LYS A 406 -9.25 26.15 -8.64
CA LYS A 406 -8.46 25.39 -7.68
C LYS A 406 -9.23 25.22 -6.37
N ALA A 407 -9.12 24.05 -5.75
CA ALA A 407 -9.66 23.78 -4.42
C ALA A 407 -8.77 22.76 -3.70
N GLY A 408 -8.05 23.19 -2.66
CA GLY A 408 -7.04 22.36 -2.02
C GLY A 408 -5.93 21.98 -3.00
N GLU A 409 -5.68 20.68 -3.17
CA GLU A 409 -4.70 20.14 -4.13
C GLU A 409 -5.28 19.96 -5.54
N GLU A 410 -6.59 20.10 -5.72
CA GLU A 410 -7.23 19.94 -7.03
C GLU A 410 -7.17 21.21 -7.88
N SER A 411 -7.03 21.00 -9.18
CA SER A 411 -7.04 22.07 -10.19
C SER A 411 -7.73 21.60 -11.46
N LYS A 412 -8.70 22.37 -11.95
CA LYS A 412 -9.42 22.09 -13.19
C LYS A 412 -9.38 23.31 -14.10
N MET A 413 -8.92 23.09 -15.33
CA MET A 413 -8.88 24.12 -16.37
C MET A 413 -9.96 23.84 -17.42
N MET A 414 -10.60 24.90 -17.91
CA MET A 414 -11.52 24.80 -19.03
C MET A 414 -11.52 26.07 -19.87
N LYS A 415 -11.96 25.93 -21.12
CA LYS A 415 -12.15 27.06 -22.03
C LYS A 415 -13.55 27.63 -21.84
N CYS A 416 -13.70 28.93 -22.07
CA CYS A 416 -14.98 29.62 -22.04
C CYS A 416 -15.01 30.78 -23.06
N PHE A 417 -16.18 31.39 -23.23
CA PHE A 417 -16.38 32.59 -24.00
C PHE A 417 -17.07 33.66 -23.15
N LEU A 418 -16.52 34.87 -23.16
CA LEU A 418 -17.05 36.02 -22.42
C LEU A 418 -17.85 36.93 -23.36
N LEU A 419 -19.06 37.32 -22.96
CA LEU A 419 -19.88 38.31 -23.65
C LEU A 419 -20.43 39.32 -22.64
N GLY A 420 -19.66 40.36 -22.38
CA GLY A 420 -19.98 41.34 -21.34
C GLY A 420 -19.92 40.66 -19.98
N MET A 421 -21.07 40.56 -19.31
CA MET A 421 -21.20 39.93 -17.99
C MET A 421 -21.56 38.44 -18.01
N LEU A 422 -21.77 37.88 -19.21
CA LEU A 422 -22.12 36.48 -19.39
C LEU A 422 -20.88 35.64 -19.68
N VAL A 423 -20.76 34.51 -18.98
CA VAL A 423 -19.71 33.50 -19.17
C VAL A 423 -20.35 32.25 -19.77
N PHE A 424 -19.89 31.81 -20.94
CA PHE A 424 -20.34 30.57 -21.60
C PHE A 424 -19.22 29.54 -21.52
N ILE A 425 -19.53 28.37 -20.96
CA ILE A 425 -18.57 27.30 -20.70
C ILE A 425 -18.87 26.12 -21.62
#